data_AF-A0A0E4FV43-F1
#
_entry.id   AF-A0A0E4FV43-F1
#
_cell.length_a   1.000
_cell.length_b   1.000
_cell.length_c   1.000
_cell.angle_alpha   90.00
_cell.angle_beta   90.00
_cell.angle_gamma   90.00
#
_symmetry.space_group_name_H-M   'P 1'
#
loop_
_entity.id
_entity.type
_entity.pdbx_description
1 polymer ?
#
loop_
_entity_poly.entity_id
_entity_poly.type
_entity_poly.pdbx_seq_one_letter_code
_entity_poly.pdbx_strand_id
1 'polypeptide(L)'
;MEAEAFLAAMKGLKLPDGRDRLVRHGHGPVRTIQTGIGAVEVARVKIRDRAVTSDGERIRFTSAILPLWARRTKSLDALLPVLYLRGISTGDFQEALAALLGKDAPNLSPAVVSRLTTEWQLEYERWQKRDLSARRYVYVWADGVFLQARMEDHSECMLVLIGATPEGKKEPIGFQVGVRESTQSWHELLVEAKTRGLKIAPEIAVGDGALGFWKALDEVFPATRHQRCWVTKPRIS
;
A
#
# COMPACT_ATOMS: atom_id res chain seq x y z
N MET A 1 -20.39 19.15 -1.41
CA MET A 1 -18.92 19.27 -1.53
C MET A 1 -18.36 19.62 -0.15
N GLU A 2 -17.37 18.87 0.35
CA GLU A 2 -16.93 18.72 1.76
C GLU A 2 -17.16 19.89 2.73
N ALA A 3 -16.85 21.13 2.34
CA ALA A 3 -17.02 22.29 3.21
C ALA A 3 -18.49 22.53 3.60
N GLU A 4 -19.43 22.36 2.67
CA GLU A 4 -20.86 22.53 2.94
C GLU A 4 -21.39 21.40 3.84
N ALA A 5 -20.91 20.17 3.63
CA ALA A 5 -21.25 19.05 4.50
C ALA A 5 -20.71 19.26 5.92
N PHE A 6 -19.49 19.80 6.03
CA PHE A 6 -18.89 20.16 7.32
C PHE A 6 -19.67 21.29 8.02
N LEU A 7 -20.03 22.37 7.31
CA LEU A 7 -20.84 23.45 7.88
C LEU A 7 -22.23 22.96 8.30
N ALA A 8 -22.87 22.10 7.50
CA ALA A 8 -24.16 21.50 7.84
C ALA A 8 -24.08 20.66 9.11
N ALA A 9 -23.05 19.83 9.26
CA ALA A 9 -22.81 19.03 10.46
C ALA A 9 -22.57 19.90 11.71
N MET A 10 -22.03 21.11 11.54
CA MET A 10 -21.68 22.03 12.62
C MET A 10 -22.76 23.09 12.89
N LYS A 11 -23.90 23.06 12.20
CA LYS A 11 -24.95 24.09 12.24
C LYS A 11 -25.57 24.31 13.63
N GLY A 12 -25.52 23.29 14.50
CA GLY A 12 -25.98 23.38 15.89
C GLY A 12 -25.05 24.20 16.80
N LEU A 13 -23.80 24.45 16.38
CA LEU A 13 -22.84 25.24 17.16
C LEU A 13 -23.09 26.73 16.90
N LYS A 14 -23.65 27.41 17.90
CA LYS A 14 -23.95 28.85 17.87
C LYS A 14 -23.03 29.62 18.82
N LEU A 15 -22.84 30.89 18.53
CA LEU A 15 -22.30 31.88 19.47
C LEU A 15 -23.38 32.30 20.46
N PRO A 16 -23.02 32.95 21.59
CA PRO A 16 -23.99 33.48 22.56
C PRO A 16 -25.03 34.45 21.95
N ASP A 17 -24.68 35.10 20.84
CA ASP A 17 -25.56 36.01 20.10
C ASP A 17 -26.45 35.32 19.04
N GLY A 18 -26.49 33.98 19.04
CA GLY A 18 -27.32 33.18 18.14
C GLY A 18 -26.76 32.99 16.72
N ARG A 19 -25.65 33.63 16.37
CA ARG A 19 -25.00 33.45 15.06
C ARG A 19 -24.23 32.14 14.99
N ASP A 20 -24.03 31.60 13.78
CA ASP A 20 -23.26 30.35 13.60
C ASP A 20 -21.82 30.47 14.10
N ARG A 21 -21.32 29.52 14.88
CA ARG A 21 -19.93 29.55 15.33
C ARG A 21 -18.94 29.41 14.16
N LEU A 22 -19.26 28.53 13.20
CA LEU A 22 -18.42 28.22 12.05
C LEU A 22 -19.02 28.80 10.78
N VAL A 23 -18.21 29.57 10.04
CA VAL A 23 -18.65 30.24 8.81
C VAL A 23 -17.62 30.09 7.70
N ARG A 24 -18.09 30.12 6.45
CA ARG A 24 -17.23 30.24 5.28
C ARG A 24 -16.51 31.60 5.32
N HIS A 25 -15.21 31.58 5.05
CA HIS A 25 -14.33 32.75 5.14
C HIS A 25 -13.47 32.86 3.87
N GLY A 26 -14.15 32.80 2.72
CA GLY A 26 -13.53 32.88 1.41
C GLY A 26 -12.67 31.66 1.05
N HIS A 27 -11.63 31.91 0.26
CA HIS A 27 -10.67 30.90 -0.16
C HIS A 27 -9.27 31.25 0.32
N GLY A 28 -8.42 30.24 0.44
CA GLY A 28 -6.98 30.42 0.58
C GLY A 28 -6.34 30.92 -0.73
N PRO A 29 -5.03 31.19 -0.72
CA PRO A 29 -4.31 31.51 -1.93
C PRO A 29 -4.50 30.41 -2.97
N VAL A 30 -4.63 30.83 -4.24
CA VAL A 30 -4.63 29.92 -5.38
C VAL A 30 -3.29 29.20 -5.39
N ARG A 31 -3.34 27.90 -5.64
CA ARG A 31 -2.14 27.09 -5.87
C ARG A 31 -2.35 26.16 -7.04
N THR A 32 -1.27 25.88 -7.73
CA THR A 32 -1.25 24.91 -8.82
C THR A 32 -1.05 23.50 -8.27
N ILE A 33 -1.90 22.57 -8.71
CA ILE A 33 -1.81 21.14 -8.42
C ILE A 33 -1.53 20.41 -9.72
N GLN A 34 -0.49 19.58 -9.74
CA GLN A 34 -0.23 18.71 -10.88
C GLN A 34 -1.22 17.55 -10.92
N THR A 35 -1.93 17.39 -12.03
CA THR A 35 -2.87 16.30 -12.29
C THR A 35 -2.43 15.50 -13.52
N GLY A 36 -3.09 14.39 -13.79
CA GLY A 36 -2.82 13.58 -14.99
C GLY A 36 -3.16 14.29 -16.32
N ILE A 37 -3.92 15.38 -16.28
CA ILE A 37 -4.25 16.21 -17.46
C ILE A 37 -3.45 17.52 -17.50
N GLY A 38 -2.47 17.68 -16.60
CA GLY A 38 -1.66 18.88 -16.46
C GLY A 38 -1.91 19.67 -15.17
N ALA A 39 -1.36 20.87 -15.12
CA ALA A 39 -1.45 21.78 -13.99
C ALA A 39 -2.87 22.37 -13.86
N VAL A 40 -3.45 22.28 -12.66
CA VAL A 40 -4.78 22.85 -12.35
C VAL A 40 -4.66 23.81 -11.19
N GLU A 41 -5.14 25.04 -11.38
CA GLU A 41 -5.23 26.03 -10.31
C GLU A 41 -6.41 25.75 -9.40
N VAL A 42 -6.16 25.69 -8.09
CA VAL A 42 -7.20 25.42 -7.09
C VAL A 42 -7.09 26.40 -5.93
N ALA A 43 -8.25 26.84 -5.43
CA ALA A 43 -8.37 27.65 -4.24
C ALA A 43 -9.18 26.90 -3.18
N ARG A 44 -8.55 26.62 -2.03
CA ARG A 44 -9.19 25.87 -0.95
C ARG A 44 -10.22 26.74 -0.22
N VAL A 45 -11.41 26.21 0.06
CA VAL A 45 -12.39 26.88 0.94
C VAL A 45 -11.83 27.00 2.37
N LYS A 46 -11.89 28.22 2.93
CA LYS A 46 -11.55 28.48 4.34
C LYS A 46 -12.83 28.51 5.18
N ILE A 47 -12.78 27.83 6.32
CA ILE A 47 -13.82 27.91 7.35
C ILE A 47 -13.16 28.54 8.58
N ARG A 48 -13.85 29.52 9.16
CA ARG A 48 -13.41 30.24 10.36
C ARG A 48 -14.29 29.83 11.53
N ASP A 49 -13.65 29.39 12.60
CA ASP A 49 -14.26 29.32 13.93
C ASP A 49 -14.25 30.73 14.56
N ARG A 50 -15.43 31.23 14.92
CA ARG A 50 -15.62 32.57 15.51
C ARG A 50 -15.61 32.58 17.03
N ALA A 51 -15.52 31.43 17.70
CA ALA A 51 -15.48 31.40 19.15
C ALA A 51 -14.24 32.11 19.69
N VAL A 52 -14.44 32.91 20.75
CA VAL A 52 -13.36 33.47 21.55
C VAL A 52 -13.01 32.40 22.57
N THR A 53 -11.89 31.71 22.37
CA THR A 53 -11.38 30.72 23.32
C THR A 53 -10.18 31.30 24.07
N SER A 54 -10.28 31.40 25.40
CA SER A 54 -9.14 31.75 26.26
C SER A 54 -8.19 30.57 26.42
N ASP A 55 -8.69 29.32 26.44
CA ASP A 55 -7.89 28.08 26.60
C ASP A 55 -8.37 26.88 25.74
N GLY A 56 -9.25 27.10 24.75
CA GLY A 56 -9.93 26.03 24.01
C GLY A 56 -9.38 25.74 22.60
N GLU A 57 -9.33 24.45 22.23
CA GLU A 57 -9.06 23.98 20.87
C GLU A 57 -10.04 24.60 19.86
N ARG A 58 -9.48 25.22 18.80
CA ARG A 58 -10.28 25.74 17.68
C ARG A 58 -10.69 24.61 16.75
N ILE A 59 -11.95 24.61 16.32
CA ILE A 59 -12.44 23.66 15.35
C ILE A 59 -11.85 24.01 13.98
N ARG A 60 -11.11 23.09 13.37
CA ARG A 60 -10.49 23.26 12.05
C ARG A 60 -11.13 22.35 11.03
N PHE A 61 -11.56 22.95 9.92
CA PHE A 61 -11.85 22.18 8.71
C PHE A 61 -10.54 21.79 8.03
N THR A 62 -10.44 20.55 7.57
CA THR A 62 -9.39 20.04 6.66
C THR A 62 -10.08 19.29 5.52
N SER A 63 -9.77 19.65 4.28
CA SER A 63 -10.34 18.99 3.11
C SER A 63 -9.61 17.66 2.88
N ALA A 64 -10.35 16.57 2.68
CA ALA A 64 -9.76 15.28 2.33
C ALA A 64 -9.42 15.22 0.83
N ILE A 65 -10.21 15.89 -0.01
CA ILE A 65 -9.96 16.04 -1.46
C ILE A 65 -8.74 16.91 -1.73
N LEU A 66 -8.60 18.05 -1.03
CA LEU A 66 -7.52 19.01 -1.22
C LEU A 66 -6.75 19.24 0.10
N PRO A 67 -5.89 18.26 0.51
CA PRO A 67 -5.07 18.38 1.70
C PRO A 67 -4.22 19.64 1.73
N LEU A 68 -3.87 20.07 2.93
CA LEU A 68 -2.90 21.15 3.14
C LEU A 68 -1.59 20.77 2.44
N TRP A 69 -1.03 21.71 1.67
CA TRP A 69 0.25 21.56 0.97
C TRP A 69 0.30 20.52 -0.15
N ALA A 70 -0.85 19.95 -0.56
CA ALA A 70 -0.88 19.14 -1.77
C ALA A 70 -0.32 19.94 -2.96
N ARG A 71 0.62 19.32 -3.70
CA ARG A 71 1.21 19.85 -4.94
C ARG A 71 0.85 19.01 -6.17
N ARG A 72 0.33 17.80 -5.95
CA ARG A 72 -0.09 16.87 -7.00
C ARG A 72 -1.20 15.94 -6.50
N THR A 73 -1.82 15.23 -7.43
CA THR A 73 -2.86 14.23 -7.18
C THR A 73 -2.26 12.88 -6.76
N LYS A 74 -3.00 12.13 -5.93
CA LYS A 74 -2.61 10.76 -5.53
C LYS A 74 -2.51 9.78 -6.71
N SER A 75 -3.31 9.99 -7.75
CA SER A 75 -3.24 9.20 -8.98
C SER A 75 -1.90 9.36 -9.69
N LEU A 76 -1.26 10.54 -9.57
CA LEU A 76 0.07 10.76 -10.11
C LEU A 76 1.15 10.08 -9.27
N ASP A 77 1.02 10.08 -7.95
CA ASP A 77 1.89 9.29 -7.07
C ASP A 77 1.84 7.80 -7.39
N ALA A 78 0.65 7.27 -7.71
CA ALA A 78 0.43 5.87 -8.05
C ALA A 78 1.07 5.44 -9.39
N LEU A 79 1.44 6.38 -10.28
CA LEU A 79 2.15 6.04 -11.51
C LEU A 79 3.63 5.71 -11.27
N LEU A 80 4.21 6.19 -10.18
CA LEU A 80 5.64 6.06 -9.93
C LEU A 80 6.09 4.63 -9.66
N PRO A 81 5.39 3.81 -8.84
CA PRO A 81 5.66 2.39 -8.74
C PRO A 81 5.56 1.68 -10.08
N VAL A 82 4.62 2.09 -10.94
CA VAL A 82 4.41 1.47 -12.25
C VAL A 82 5.63 1.73 -13.15
N LEU A 83 6.16 2.95 -13.16
CA LEU A 83 7.38 3.28 -13.91
C LEU A 83 8.60 2.49 -13.39
N TYR A 84 8.71 2.33 -12.06
CA TYR A 84 9.75 1.49 -11.45
C TYR A 84 9.63 0.02 -11.88
N LEU A 85 8.43 -0.55 -11.81
CA LEU A 85 8.14 -1.93 -12.25
C LEU A 85 8.38 -2.14 -13.75
N ARG A 86 8.32 -1.08 -14.56
CA ARG A 86 8.65 -1.10 -15.98
C ARG A 86 10.16 -0.96 -16.26
N GLY A 87 10.99 -0.90 -15.21
CA GLY A 87 12.45 -0.87 -15.32
C GLY A 87 13.01 0.49 -15.68
N ILE A 88 12.24 1.56 -15.51
CA ILE A 88 12.76 2.92 -15.68
C ILE A 88 13.64 3.22 -14.45
N SER A 89 14.86 3.72 -14.67
CA SER A 89 15.74 4.07 -13.57
C SER A 89 15.20 5.30 -12.84
N THR A 90 15.53 5.44 -11.55
CA THR A 90 15.15 6.61 -10.76
C THR A 90 15.65 7.94 -11.38
N GLY A 91 16.74 7.89 -12.15
CA GLY A 91 17.29 9.04 -12.88
C GLY A 91 16.44 9.46 -14.08
N ASP A 92 15.81 8.50 -14.75
CA ASP A 92 15.05 8.73 -15.99
C ASP A 92 13.56 9.02 -15.74
N PHE A 93 13.12 8.98 -14.47
CA PHE A 93 11.73 9.26 -14.08
C PHE A 93 11.28 10.64 -14.52
N GLN A 94 12.16 11.64 -14.40
CA GLN A 94 11.84 13.01 -14.80
C GLN A 94 11.56 13.09 -16.30
N GLU A 95 12.35 12.41 -17.13
CA GLU A 95 12.17 12.39 -18.58
C GLU A 95 10.88 11.65 -18.97
N ALA A 96 10.65 10.46 -18.41
CA ALA A 96 9.44 9.69 -18.66
C ALA A 96 8.17 10.45 -18.25
N LEU A 97 8.21 11.16 -17.12
CA LEU A 97 7.06 11.93 -16.63
C LEU A 97 6.91 13.26 -17.35
N ALA A 98 7.99 13.91 -17.79
CA ALA A 98 7.90 15.09 -18.64
C ALA A 98 7.28 14.76 -20.01
N ALA A 99 7.56 13.57 -20.56
CA ALA A 99 6.90 13.10 -21.77
C ALA A 99 5.39 12.86 -21.59
N LEU A 100 4.97 12.40 -20.40
CA LEU A 100 3.56 12.10 -20.10
C LEU A 100 2.76 13.32 -19.62
N LEU A 101 3.39 14.25 -18.90
CA LEU A 101 2.73 15.34 -18.17
C LEU A 101 3.09 16.74 -18.69
N GLY A 102 3.98 16.81 -19.68
CA GLY A 102 4.52 18.07 -20.22
C GLY A 102 5.87 18.46 -19.60
N LYS A 103 6.60 19.32 -20.31
CA LYS A 103 7.96 19.78 -19.95
C LYS A 103 8.04 20.48 -18.60
N ASP A 104 6.92 21.03 -18.13
CA ASP A 104 6.78 21.69 -16.83
C ASP A 104 6.28 20.73 -15.74
N ALA A 105 6.74 19.48 -15.69
CA ALA A 105 6.41 18.55 -14.60
C ALA A 105 7.35 18.79 -13.39
N PRO A 106 7.11 19.80 -12.54
CA PRO A 106 8.15 20.41 -11.70
C PRO A 106 8.39 19.63 -10.39
N ASN A 107 7.64 18.55 -10.18
CA ASN A 107 7.33 18.05 -8.84
C ASN A 107 7.83 16.62 -8.58
N LEU A 108 8.83 16.16 -9.34
CA LEU A 108 9.44 14.83 -9.22
C LEU A 108 10.95 14.95 -9.04
N SER A 109 11.34 15.70 -8.02
CA SER A 109 12.73 15.73 -7.59
C SER A 109 13.15 14.37 -7.02
N PRO A 110 14.46 14.05 -6.98
CA PRO A 110 14.95 12.86 -6.29
C PRO A 110 14.44 12.74 -4.85
N ALA A 111 14.31 13.87 -4.14
CA ALA A 111 13.77 13.92 -2.78
C ALA A 111 12.30 13.45 -2.70
N VAL A 112 11.49 13.76 -3.71
CA VAL A 112 10.11 13.27 -3.81
C VAL A 112 10.08 11.75 -3.95
N VAL A 113 10.95 11.20 -4.80
CA VAL A 113 10.99 9.75 -5.04
C VAL A 113 11.44 9.03 -3.77
N SER A 114 12.50 9.52 -3.12
CA SER A 114 12.95 9.00 -1.82
C SER A 114 11.85 8.98 -0.76
N ARG A 115 11.06 10.07 -0.66
CA ARG A 115 9.92 10.11 0.28
C ARG A 115 8.86 9.04 -0.03
N LEU A 116 8.51 8.86 -1.30
CA LEU A 116 7.53 7.86 -1.72
C LEU A 116 8.01 6.44 -1.46
N THR A 117 9.28 6.15 -1.78
CA THR A 117 9.90 4.86 -1.45
C THR A 117 9.82 4.59 0.06
N THR A 118 10.07 5.61 0.89
CA THR A 118 9.94 5.50 2.35
C THR A 118 8.49 5.22 2.77
N GLU A 119 7.51 5.91 2.18
CA GLU A 119 6.09 5.67 2.45
C GLU A 119 5.66 4.24 2.07
N TRP A 120 6.11 3.73 0.92
CA TRP A 120 5.85 2.35 0.48
C TRP A 120 6.55 1.33 1.36
N GLN A 121 7.78 1.60 1.80
CA GLN A 121 8.49 0.74 2.75
C GLN A 121 7.70 0.60 4.06
N LEU A 122 7.16 1.70 4.59
CA LEU A 122 6.31 1.67 5.79
C LEU A 122 4.97 0.97 5.55
N GLU A 123 4.37 1.09 4.37
CA GLU A 123 3.18 0.33 3.99
C GLU A 123 3.46 -1.17 3.89
N TYR A 124 4.59 -1.53 3.28
CA TYR A 124 5.06 -2.89 3.18
C TYR A 124 5.31 -3.50 4.56
N GLU A 125 6.01 -2.80 5.46
CA GLU A 125 6.25 -3.27 6.83
C GLU A 125 4.94 -3.46 7.62
N ARG A 126 3.97 -2.56 7.46
CA ARG A 126 2.63 -2.70 8.04
C ARG A 126 1.90 -3.90 7.46
N TRP A 127 1.99 -4.11 6.15
CA TRP A 127 1.37 -5.23 5.46
C TRP A 127 1.98 -6.57 5.87
N GLN A 128 3.31 -6.63 6.05
CA GLN A 128 4.01 -7.80 6.57
C GLN A 128 3.56 -8.12 7.99
N LYS A 129 3.40 -7.13 8.87
CA LYS A 129 2.99 -7.34 10.27
C LYS A 129 1.48 -7.43 10.50
N ARG A 130 0.67 -7.43 9.43
CA ARG A 130 -0.80 -7.34 9.58
C ARG A 130 -1.37 -8.57 10.30
N ASP A 131 -2.47 -8.34 11.02
CA ASP A 131 -3.19 -9.40 11.71
C ASP A 131 -3.94 -10.32 10.71
N LEU A 132 -3.76 -11.63 10.90
CA LEU A 132 -4.40 -12.70 10.14
C LEU A 132 -5.45 -13.45 10.98
N SER A 133 -5.72 -13.03 12.23
CA SER A 133 -6.65 -13.70 13.15
C SER A 133 -8.08 -13.82 12.62
N ALA A 134 -8.52 -12.83 11.84
CA ALA A 134 -9.83 -12.81 11.20
C ALA A 134 -9.86 -13.57 9.85
N ARG A 135 -8.75 -14.18 9.42
CA ARG A 135 -8.65 -14.85 8.12
C ARG A 135 -8.78 -16.36 8.28
N ARG A 136 -9.54 -16.96 7.37
CA ARG A 136 -9.55 -18.39 7.11
C ARG A 136 -9.14 -18.60 5.66
N TYR A 137 -8.18 -19.49 5.42
CA TYR A 137 -7.81 -19.89 4.06
C TYR A 137 -8.16 -21.36 3.89
N VAL A 138 -8.88 -21.70 2.82
CA VAL A 138 -9.20 -23.10 2.50
C VAL A 138 -8.05 -23.72 1.72
N TYR A 139 -7.50 -22.94 0.77
CA TYR A 139 -6.34 -23.32 -0.02
C TYR A 139 -5.20 -22.35 0.21
N VAL A 140 -3.97 -22.86 0.23
CA VAL A 140 -2.75 -22.06 0.11
C VAL A 140 -1.90 -22.55 -1.04
N TRP A 141 -1.23 -21.62 -1.73
CA TRP A 141 -0.22 -21.88 -2.75
C TRP A 141 1.12 -21.37 -2.27
N ALA A 142 2.14 -22.20 -2.40
CA ALA A 142 3.53 -21.86 -2.14
C ALA A 142 4.29 -21.90 -3.47
N ASP A 143 5.01 -20.83 -3.77
CA ASP A 143 5.80 -20.69 -4.99
C ASP A 143 7.13 -19.97 -4.72
N GLY A 144 8.16 -20.31 -5.48
CA GLY A 144 9.48 -19.69 -5.45
C GLY A 144 9.69 -18.84 -6.71
N VAL A 145 9.80 -17.52 -6.54
CA VAL A 145 10.04 -16.58 -7.64
C VAL A 145 11.50 -16.19 -7.67
N PHE A 146 12.24 -16.71 -8.66
CA PHE A 146 13.64 -16.33 -8.88
C PHE A 146 13.74 -14.93 -9.47
N LEU A 147 14.36 -14.03 -8.72
CA LEU A 147 14.67 -12.69 -9.18
C LEU A 147 16.05 -12.74 -9.85
N GLN A 148 16.09 -12.53 -11.16
CA GLN A 148 17.36 -12.26 -11.83
C GLN A 148 17.80 -10.82 -11.49
N ALA A 149 18.37 -10.63 -10.31
CA ALA A 149 19.10 -9.41 -10.00
C ALA A 149 20.31 -9.34 -10.94
N ARG A 150 20.28 -8.39 -11.89
CA ARG A 150 21.47 -8.07 -12.69
C ARG A 150 22.52 -7.59 -11.70
N MET A 151 23.62 -8.34 -11.54
CA MET A 151 24.88 -8.00 -10.85
C MET A 151 25.24 -8.77 -9.56
N GLU A 152 24.52 -9.81 -9.14
CA GLU A 152 24.97 -10.68 -8.03
C GLU A 152 25.21 -12.14 -8.48
N ASP A 153 26.27 -12.76 -7.96
CA ASP A 153 26.67 -14.15 -8.28
C ASP A 153 25.67 -15.21 -7.78
N HIS A 154 24.66 -14.80 -7.01
CA HIS A 154 23.64 -15.67 -6.42
C HIS A 154 22.24 -15.23 -6.87
N SER A 155 21.45 -16.18 -7.36
CA SER A 155 20.04 -15.96 -7.66
C SER A 155 19.26 -15.78 -6.36
N GLU A 156 18.73 -14.58 -6.11
CA GLU A 156 17.76 -14.40 -5.04
C GLU A 156 16.45 -15.12 -5.40
N CYS A 157 15.89 -15.86 -4.45
CA CYS A 157 14.58 -16.48 -4.56
C CYS A 157 13.62 -15.82 -3.57
N MET A 158 12.49 -15.33 -4.07
CA MET A 158 11.40 -14.83 -3.25
C MET A 158 10.37 -15.94 -3.07
N LEU A 159 10.24 -16.43 -1.84
CA LEU A 159 9.19 -17.37 -1.45
C LEU A 159 7.88 -16.61 -1.31
N VAL A 160 6.82 -17.08 -1.95
CA VAL A 160 5.50 -16.44 -1.92
C VAL A 160 4.47 -17.43 -1.42
N LEU A 161 3.68 -17.00 -0.43
CA LEU A 161 2.54 -17.76 0.10
C LEU A 161 1.25 -17.01 -0.21
N ILE A 162 0.33 -17.63 -0.97
CA ILE A 162 -0.97 -17.06 -1.35
C ILE A 162 -2.07 -17.91 -0.75
N GLY A 163 -3.07 -17.29 -0.13
CA GLY A 163 -4.25 -17.97 0.41
C GLY A 163 -5.51 -17.67 -0.38
N ALA A 164 -6.43 -18.62 -0.47
CA ALA A 164 -7.81 -18.40 -0.90
C ALA A 164 -8.76 -18.50 0.28
N THR A 165 -9.58 -17.48 0.48
CA THR A 165 -10.66 -17.50 1.47
C THR A 165 -11.78 -18.46 1.04
N PRO A 166 -12.71 -18.84 1.93
CA PRO A 166 -13.87 -19.67 1.58
C PRO A 166 -14.72 -19.09 0.45
N GLU A 167 -14.73 -17.77 0.30
CA GLU A 167 -15.44 -17.04 -0.76
C GLU A 167 -14.68 -17.05 -2.10
N GLY A 168 -13.53 -17.74 -2.18
CA GLY A 168 -12.71 -17.84 -3.38
C GLY A 168 -11.79 -16.63 -3.64
N LYS A 169 -11.70 -15.68 -2.70
CA LYS A 169 -10.80 -14.53 -2.84
C LYS A 169 -9.36 -14.94 -2.58
N LYS A 170 -8.49 -14.78 -3.58
CA LYS A 170 -7.05 -14.99 -3.43
C LYS A 170 -6.37 -13.72 -2.91
N GLU A 171 -5.50 -13.87 -1.92
CA GLU A 171 -4.68 -12.78 -1.39
C GLU A 171 -3.31 -13.33 -0.92
N PRO A 172 -2.21 -12.56 -1.07
CA PRO A 172 -0.90 -13.01 -0.58
C PRO A 172 -0.90 -13.00 0.95
N ILE A 173 -0.52 -14.10 1.59
CA ILE A 173 -0.38 -14.23 3.05
C ILE A 173 0.94 -13.60 3.51
N GLY A 174 2.00 -13.81 2.76
CA GLY A 174 3.33 -13.29 3.04
C GLY A 174 4.31 -13.69 1.96
N PHE A 175 5.48 -13.08 2.00
CA PHE A 175 6.62 -13.49 1.19
C PHE A 175 7.91 -13.25 1.95
N GLN A 176 8.95 -14.00 1.59
CA GLN A 176 10.27 -13.91 2.19
C GLN A 176 11.32 -13.98 1.09
N VAL A 177 12.25 -13.02 1.08
CA VAL A 177 13.43 -13.08 0.19
C VAL A 177 14.46 -13.98 0.85
N GLY A 178 15.00 -14.92 0.09
CA GLY A 178 16.04 -15.84 0.54
C GLY A 178 17.04 -16.14 -0.57
N VAL A 179 18.22 -16.62 -0.18
CA VAL A 179 19.29 -16.97 -1.14
C VAL A 179 18.94 -18.29 -1.87
N ARG A 180 18.17 -19.18 -1.25
CA ARG A 180 17.69 -20.46 -1.80
C ARG A 180 16.37 -20.89 -1.16
N GLU A 181 15.60 -21.73 -1.85
CA GLU A 181 14.45 -22.44 -1.28
C GLU A 181 14.91 -23.46 -0.21
N SER A 182 14.96 -23.02 1.04
CA SER A 182 15.31 -23.89 2.16
C SER A 182 14.09 -24.23 3.00
N THR A 183 14.11 -25.38 3.68
CA THR A 183 13.10 -25.72 4.70
C THR A 183 13.01 -24.63 5.76
N GLN A 184 14.15 -24.08 6.17
CA GLN A 184 14.21 -23.04 7.21
C GLN A 184 13.45 -21.79 6.79
N SER A 185 13.64 -21.30 5.55
CA SER A 185 12.95 -20.12 5.04
C SER A 185 11.44 -20.34 4.91
N TRP A 186 11.00 -21.52 4.49
CA TRP A 186 9.57 -21.86 4.49
C TRP A 186 9.00 -21.96 5.91
N HIS A 187 9.76 -22.55 6.84
CA HIS A 187 9.35 -22.67 8.23
C HIS A 187 9.21 -21.29 8.89
N GLU A 188 10.17 -20.39 8.68
CA GLU A 188 10.11 -19.00 9.14
C GLU A 188 8.85 -18.28 8.62
N LEU A 189 8.60 -18.33 7.31
CA LEU A 189 7.43 -17.70 6.70
C LEU A 189 6.09 -18.25 7.25
N LEU A 190 6.00 -19.57 7.44
CA LEU A 190 4.81 -20.23 7.99
C LEU A 190 4.61 -19.91 9.49
N VAL A 191 5.69 -19.91 10.28
CA VAL A 191 5.67 -19.52 11.70
C VAL A 191 5.30 -18.05 11.85
N GLU A 192 5.80 -17.17 10.99
CA GLU A 192 5.42 -15.75 10.99
C GLU A 192 3.92 -15.61 10.69
N ALA A 193 3.39 -16.32 9.69
CA ALA A 193 1.95 -16.33 9.42
C ALA A 193 1.12 -16.78 10.63
N LYS A 194 1.56 -17.83 11.33
CA LYS A 194 0.92 -18.31 12.56
C LYS A 194 0.98 -17.28 13.70
N THR A 195 2.14 -16.65 13.87
CA THR A 195 2.38 -15.60 14.89
C THR A 195 1.52 -14.36 14.63
N ARG A 196 1.32 -14.00 13.36
CA ARG A 196 0.39 -12.94 12.93
C ARG A 196 -1.08 -13.29 13.11
N GLY A 197 -1.41 -14.50 13.57
CA GLY A 197 -2.77 -14.89 13.93
C GLY A 197 -3.43 -15.91 13.00
N LEU A 198 -2.73 -16.48 12.01
CA LEU A 198 -3.28 -17.56 11.20
C LEU A 198 -3.41 -18.85 12.03
N LYS A 199 -4.48 -18.93 12.83
CA LYS A 199 -4.74 -20.01 13.80
C LYS A 199 -5.35 -21.24 13.15
N ILE A 200 -6.22 -21.03 12.17
CA ILE A 200 -6.90 -22.10 11.45
C ILE A 200 -5.98 -22.55 10.33
N ALA A 201 -5.55 -23.82 10.41
CA ALA A 201 -4.76 -24.42 9.35
C ALA A 201 -5.54 -24.44 8.03
N PRO A 202 -4.88 -24.18 6.89
CA PRO A 202 -5.49 -24.42 5.59
C PRO A 202 -5.89 -25.89 5.41
N GLU A 203 -6.90 -26.16 4.58
CA GLU A 203 -7.33 -27.53 4.32
C GLU A 203 -6.40 -28.23 3.31
N ILE A 204 -5.91 -27.47 2.33
CA ILE A 204 -5.04 -27.95 1.25
C ILE A 204 -3.94 -26.92 0.99
N ALA A 205 -2.71 -27.40 0.88
CA ALA A 205 -1.57 -26.64 0.37
C ALA A 205 -1.13 -27.17 -0.99
N VAL A 206 -0.87 -26.24 -1.91
CA VAL A 206 -0.42 -26.52 -3.27
C VAL A 206 0.98 -25.96 -3.47
N GLY A 207 1.91 -26.80 -3.91
CA GLY A 207 3.30 -26.38 -4.17
C GLY A 207 3.92 -27.19 -5.30
N ASP A 208 5.03 -26.71 -5.84
CA ASP A 208 5.75 -27.30 -6.96
C ASP A 208 6.50 -28.61 -6.64
N GLY A 209 6.56 -29.00 -5.37
CA GLY A 209 7.24 -30.22 -4.94
C GLY A 209 8.52 -29.97 -4.16
N ALA A 210 8.92 -28.72 -3.92
CA ALA A 210 10.07 -28.40 -3.07
C ALA A 210 9.98 -29.11 -1.71
N LEU A 211 10.86 -30.09 -1.48
CA LEU A 211 10.90 -30.89 -0.24
C LEU A 211 10.98 -30.01 1.01
N GLY A 212 11.59 -28.83 0.88
CA GLY A 212 11.72 -27.87 1.97
C GLY A 212 10.39 -27.30 2.44
N PHE A 213 9.47 -26.98 1.51
CA PHE A 213 8.15 -26.46 1.87
C PHE A 213 7.31 -27.52 2.59
N TRP A 214 7.24 -28.74 2.06
CA TRP A 214 6.42 -29.80 2.64
C TRP A 214 6.85 -30.15 4.06
N LYS A 215 8.16 -30.26 4.30
CA LYS A 215 8.69 -30.51 5.65
C LYS A 215 8.30 -29.38 6.63
N ALA A 216 8.45 -28.12 6.22
CA ALA A 216 8.06 -26.99 7.05
C ALA A 216 6.54 -26.93 7.30
N LEU A 217 5.73 -27.30 6.29
CA LEU A 217 4.28 -27.34 6.39
C LEU A 217 3.81 -28.42 7.38
N ASP A 218 4.39 -29.61 7.32
CA ASP A 218 4.11 -30.71 8.25
C ASP A 218 4.42 -30.31 9.71
N GLU A 219 5.48 -29.54 9.93
CA GLU A 219 5.87 -29.05 11.25
C GLU A 219 4.91 -27.96 11.78
N VAL A 220 4.50 -27.01 10.94
CA VAL A 220 3.71 -25.84 11.39
C VAL A 220 2.19 -26.08 11.37
N PHE A 221 1.70 -26.80 10.36
CA PHE A 221 0.29 -27.08 10.08
C PHE A 221 0.05 -28.55 9.65
N PRO A 222 0.25 -29.53 10.56
CA PRO A 222 0.23 -30.96 10.24
C PRO A 222 -1.11 -31.51 9.71
N ALA A 223 -2.21 -30.77 9.90
CA ALA A 223 -3.53 -31.16 9.39
C ALA A 223 -3.76 -30.76 7.92
N THR A 224 -2.86 -29.95 7.34
CA THR A 224 -3.00 -29.44 5.98
C THR A 224 -2.65 -30.52 4.97
N ARG A 225 -3.53 -30.80 4.01
CA ARG A 225 -3.27 -31.82 2.99
C ARG A 225 -2.35 -31.30 1.89
N HIS A 226 -1.45 -32.14 1.43
CA HIS A 226 -0.53 -31.79 0.34
C HIS A 226 -1.16 -32.06 -1.02
N GLN A 227 -1.01 -31.12 -1.94
CA GLN A 227 -1.33 -31.29 -3.34
C GLN A 227 -0.18 -30.74 -4.18
N ARG A 228 0.37 -31.54 -5.09
CA ARG A 228 1.35 -31.03 -6.04
C ARG A 228 0.66 -30.17 -7.10
N CYS A 229 1.30 -29.06 -7.47
CA CYS A 229 0.83 -28.23 -8.57
C CYS A 229 0.95 -29.01 -9.89
N TRP A 230 -0.13 -29.04 -10.68
CA TRP A 230 -0.14 -29.67 -12.01
C TRP A 230 0.49 -28.78 -13.09
N VAL A 231 0.69 -27.48 -12.81
CA VAL A 231 1.11 -26.46 -13.79
C VAL A 231 2.63 -26.26 -13.81
N THR A 232 3.37 -26.74 -12.81
CA THR A 232 4.83 -26.69 -12.80
C THR A 232 5.42 -27.81 -13.67
N LYS A 233 5.41 -27.61 -14.98
CA LYS A 233 6.21 -28.40 -15.93
C LYS A 233 7.69 -28.01 -15.75
N PRO A 234 8.63 -28.96 -15.65
CA PRO A 234 10.04 -28.59 -15.53
C PRO A 234 10.46 -27.84 -16.80
N ARG A 235 10.90 -26.58 -16.67
CA ARG A 235 11.73 -25.97 -17.72
C ARG A 235 13.08 -26.64 -17.64
N ILE A 236 13.22 -27.71 -18.41
CA ILE A 236 14.51 -28.26 -18.80
C ILE A 236 14.98 -27.41 -19.98
N SER A 237 16.07 -26.66 -19.79
CA SER A 237 17.06 -26.35 -20.83
C SER A 237 18.38 -26.03 -20.14
#